data_AF-A0A1B0D9M4-F1
#
_entry.id   AF-A0A1B0D9M4-F1
#
_cell.length_a   1.000
_cell.length_b   1.000
_cell.length_c   1.000
_cell.angle_alpha   90.00
_cell.angle_beta   90.00
_cell.angle_gamma   90.00
#
_symmetry.space_group_name_H-M   'P 1'
#
loop_
_entity.id
_entity.type
_entity.pdbx_description
1 polymer ?
#
loop_
_entity_poly.entity_id
_entity_poly.type
_entity_poly.pdbx_seq_one_letter_code
_entity_poly.pdbx_strand_id
1 'polypeptide(L)'
;MQDIKLKGAIGGHESRKMLSGGEKSLLLQSPAGGEPLVYTWPLQIGSGSDKHDCGIDIIETIRWVFEDMAQSKVAHEQLNFTDVKTTCYDSMTKLCDTYNELIGRIIAGERDSGTFEQRLNKTATKGLLKHILQQVYNGSVDDPDKLNQYEPFSPEVYGETSYDLVCQMIDQIDISPEDVFIDLGSGVGQVVLQMAAATHTKICLGIERAEFPS
;
A
#
# COMPACT_ATOMS: atom_id res chain seq x y z
N MET A 1 12.56 -28.06 32.22
CA MET A 1 12.23 -28.43 30.84
C MET A 1 12.50 -27.21 29.99
N GLN A 2 13.29 -27.38 28.93
CA GLN A 2 14.32 -26.46 28.43
C GLN A 2 13.88 -25.06 27.96
N ASP A 3 14.73 -24.09 28.27
CA ASP A 3 14.85 -22.77 27.65
C ASP A 3 15.08 -22.85 26.13
N ILE A 4 14.28 -22.13 25.35
CA ILE A 4 14.59 -21.86 23.93
C ILE A 4 15.26 -20.50 23.85
N LYS A 5 16.60 -20.51 23.77
CA LYS A 5 17.42 -19.37 23.37
C LYS A 5 17.17 -19.08 21.88
N LEU A 6 16.58 -17.93 21.58
CA LEU A 6 16.69 -17.32 20.26
C LEU A 6 18.08 -16.65 20.16
N LYS A 7 19.00 -17.28 19.44
CA LYS A 7 20.26 -16.66 19.01
C LYS A 7 20.30 -16.59 17.48
N GLY A 8 20.37 -15.36 17.01
CA GLY A 8 20.96 -14.83 15.78
C GLY A 8 21.13 -15.73 14.54
N ALA A 9 20.56 -15.26 13.44
CA ALA A 9 21.19 -15.34 12.13
C ALA A 9 21.00 -14.00 11.42
N ILE A 10 21.95 -13.09 11.62
CA ILE A 10 22.21 -12.01 10.67
C ILE A 10 23.22 -12.63 9.70
N GLY A 11 22.74 -13.01 8.52
CA GLY A 11 23.51 -13.60 7.45
C GLY A 11 22.77 -13.33 6.15
N GLY A 12 23.47 -12.74 5.17
CA GLY A 12 22.88 -12.27 3.91
C GLY A 12 21.97 -13.31 3.28
N HIS A 13 20.73 -12.93 3.03
CA HIS A 13 19.71 -13.85 2.56
C HIS A 13 19.31 -13.51 1.14
N GLU A 14 19.55 -14.49 0.27
CA GLU A 14 19.19 -14.57 -1.14
C GLU A 14 17.74 -14.15 -1.40
N SER A 15 17.56 -13.06 -2.15
CA SER A 15 16.26 -12.67 -2.71
C SER A 15 15.80 -13.55 -3.88
N ARG A 16 16.46 -14.69 -4.12
CA ARG A 16 16.01 -15.68 -5.10
C ARG A 16 15.16 -16.74 -4.41
N LYS A 17 13.97 -16.36 -3.92
CA LYS A 17 12.97 -17.35 -3.55
C LYS A 17 12.18 -17.75 -4.79
N MET A 18 12.45 -18.96 -5.28
CA MET A 18 11.55 -19.65 -6.18
C MET A 18 10.33 -20.09 -5.36
N LEU A 19 9.12 -19.71 -5.80
CA LEU A 19 7.90 -20.27 -5.23
C LEU A 19 7.85 -21.78 -5.51
N SER A 20 7.05 -22.52 -4.75
CA SER A 20 6.82 -23.97 -4.95
C SER A 20 6.18 -24.20 -6.33
N GLY A 21 7.02 -24.27 -7.37
CA GLY A 21 6.60 -24.22 -8.77
C GLY A 21 7.68 -23.70 -9.74
N GLY A 22 8.77 -23.09 -9.25
CA GLY A 22 9.84 -22.54 -10.11
C GLY A 22 9.56 -21.13 -10.65
N GLU A 23 8.49 -20.49 -10.17
CA GLU A 23 8.14 -19.11 -10.53
C GLU A 23 9.05 -18.12 -9.80
N LYS A 24 9.51 -17.13 -10.57
CA LYS A 24 10.30 -16.00 -10.07
C LYS A 24 9.39 -15.02 -9.31
N SER A 25 9.89 -14.43 -8.24
CA SER A 25 9.15 -13.46 -7.45
C SER A 25 10.04 -12.32 -6.96
N LEU A 26 9.43 -11.18 -6.67
CA LEU A 26 10.05 -10.04 -6.02
C LEU A 26 9.43 -9.88 -4.63
N LEU A 27 10.24 -9.48 -3.64
CA LEU A 27 9.82 -9.31 -2.26
C LEU A 27 10.11 -7.88 -1.80
N LEU A 28 9.12 -7.25 -1.18
CA LEU A 28 9.24 -5.92 -0.59
C LEU A 28 8.96 -6.01 0.92
N GLN A 29 10.00 -5.84 1.73
CA GLN A 29 9.90 -5.92 3.19
C GLN A 29 9.05 -4.78 3.75
N SER A 30 8.20 -5.10 4.74
CA SER A 30 7.37 -4.10 5.41
C SER A 30 8.24 -3.22 6.33
N PRO A 31 8.14 -1.88 6.24
CA PRO A 31 8.83 -0.98 7.16
C PRO A 31 8.29 -1.08 8.60
N ALA A 32 7.07 -1.55 8.79
CA ALA A 32 6.45 -1.75 10.11
C ALA A 32 6.72 -3.16 10.70
N GLY A 33 7.56 -3.97 10.06
CA GLY A 33 7.87 -5.33 10.54
C GLY A 33 6.76 -6.38 10.35
N GLY A 34 5.72 -6.07 9.57
CA GLY A 34 4.74 -7.05 9.10
C GLY A 34 5.27 -7.96 7.98
N GLU A 35 4.38 -8.77 7.41
CA GLU A 35 4.71 -9.65 6.29
C GLU A 35 5.16 -8.85 5.04
N PRO A 36 6.12 -9.39 4.27
CA PRO A 36 6.56 -8.74 3.04
C PRO A 36 5.48 -8.84 1.95
N LEU A 37 5.41 -7.83 1.08
CA LEU A 37 4.65 -7.93 -0.17
C LEU A 37 5.40 -8.83 -1.15
N VAL A 38 4.64 -9.70 -1.83
CA VAL A 38 5.16 -10.68 -2.80
C VAL A 38 4.57 -10.38 -4.17
N TYR A 39 5.43 -10.17 -5.16
CA TYR A 39 5.03 -9.93 -6.55
C TYR A 39 5.52 -11.07 -7.44
N THR A 40 4.60 -11.77 -8.09
CA THR A 40 4.94 -12.83 -9.05
C THR A 40 5.45 -12.22 -10.36
N TRP A 41 6.48 -12.84 -10.96
CA TRP A 41 7.03 -12.41 -12.25
C TRP A 41 6.49 -13.28 -13.40
N PRO A 42 6.16 -12.72 -14.59
CA PRO A 42 6.32 -11.31 -14.99
C PRO A 42 5.34 -10.38 -14.28
N LEU A 43 5.79 -9.16 -13.98
CA LEU A 43 4.93 -8.13 -13.43
C LEU A 43 3.82 -7.80 -14.43
N GLN A 44 2.61 -7.55 -13.91
CA GLN A 44 1.51 -7.05 -14.71
C GLN A 44 1.90 -5.69 -15.30
N ILE A 45 1.81 -5.59 -16.61
CA ILE A 45 2.03 -4.35 -17.36
C ILE A 45 0.65 -3.77 -17.67
N GLY A 46 0.39 -2.57 -17.18
CA GLY A 46 -0.80 -1.83 -17.56
C GLY A 46 -0.75 -1.42 -19.04
N SER A 47 -1.83 -1.63 -19.78
CA SER A 47 -2.01 -1.09 -21.14
C SER A 47 -3.35 -0.37 -21.26
N GLY A 48 -3.31 0.95 -21.53
CA GLY A 48 -4.50 1.81 -21.59
C GLY A 48 -4.52 2.85 -20.46
N SER A 49 -5.55 3.70 -20.45
CA SER A 49 -5.75 4.76 -19.44
C SER A 49 -5.97 4.20 -18.02
N ASP A 50 -6.57 3.01 -17.93
CA ASP A 50 -7.15 2.50 -16.69
C ASP A 50 -6.45 1.24 -16.17
N LYS A 51 -5.28 0.91 -16.73
CA LYS A 51 -4.54 -0.29 -16.34
C LYS A 51 -3.28 0.03 -15.56
N HIS A 52 -3.16 -0.66 -14.44
CA HIS A 52 -2.10 -0.55 -13.46
C HIS A 52 -0.79 -1.25 -13.87
N ASP A 53 0.36 -0.61 -13.66
CA ASP A 53 1.70 -1.19 -13.86
C ASP A 53 2.35 -1.52 -12.51
N CYS A 54 2.47 -2.82 -12.20
CA CYS A 54 3.01 -3.27 -10.92
C CYS A 54 4.48 -2.86 -10.71
N GLY A 55 5.25 -2.62 -11.77
CA GLY A 55 6.64 -2.19 -11.66
C GLY A 55 6.75 -0.74 -11.21
N ILE A 56 5.89 0.14 -11.72
CA ILE A 56 5.75 1.52 -11.24
C ILE A 56 5.28 1.51 -9.79
N ASP A 57 4.38 0.60 -9.45
CA ASP A 57 3.83 0.52 -8.10
C ASP A 57 4.83 0.12 -7.02
N ILE A 58 5.72 -0.82 -7.33
CA ILE A 58 6.86 -1.15 -6.47
C ILE A 58 7.72 0.10 -6.24
N ILE A 59 8.00 0.87 -7.30
CA ILE A 59 8.80 2.10 -7.20
C ILE A 59 8.11 3.13 -6.30
N GLU A 60 6.83 3.41 -6.53
CA GLU A 60 6.08 4.40 -5.73
C GLU A 60 5.91 3.96 -4.29
N THR A 61 5.67 2.67 -4.02
CA THR A 61 5.64 2.12 -2.66
C THR A 61 6.95 2.39 -1.93
N ILE A 62 8.09 2.12 -2.58
CA ILE A 62 9.40 2.40 -2.01
C ILE A 62 9.57 3.89 -1.69
N ARG A 63 9.16 4.78 -2.60
CA ARG A 63 9.21 6.23 -2.37
C ARG A 63 8.41 6.64 -1.15
N TRP A 64 7.16 6.17 -1.06
CA TRP A 64 6.25 6.49 0.03
C TRP A 64 6.75 5.99 1.38
N VAL A 65 7.34 4.79 1.43
CA VAL A 65 7.97 4.28 2.66
C VAL A 65 9.08 5.22 3.12
N PHE A 66 9.96 5.66 2.23
CA PHE A 66 11.02 6.58 2.62
C PHE A 66 10.51 7.98 2.95
N GLU A 67 9.49 8.48 2.26
CA GLU A 67 8.87 9.76 2.58
C GLU A 67 8.27 9.75 4.00
N ASP A 68 7.57 8.69 4.38
CA ASP A 68 6.95 8.53 5.70
C ASP A 68 7.97 8.42 6.84
N MET A 69 9.09 7.73 6.61
CA MET A 69 10.07 7.42 7.67
C MET A 69 10.97 8.59 8.10
N ALA A 70 10.87 9.79 7.51
CA ALA A 70 11.56 11.05 7.86
C ALA A 70 13.11 11.02 8.11
N GLN A 71 13.76 9.86 8.04
CA GLN A 71 15.21 9.63 8.17
C GLN A 71 15.88 9.31 6.81
N SER A 72 15.14 9.49 5.71
CA SER A 72 15.46 8.81 4.45
C SER A 72 16.09 9.68 3.37
N LYS A 73 16.33 10.99 3.55
CA LYS A 73 16.91 11.80 2.45
C LYS A 73 18.19 11.16 1.87
N VAL A 74 19.03 10.61 2.75
CA VAL A 74 20.25 9.88 2.36
C VAL A 74 19.96 8.50 1.74
N ALA A 75 18.91 7.81 2.17
CA ALA A 75 18.51 6.50 1.63
C ALA A 75 17.78 6.62 0.27
N HIS A 76 16.98 7.68 0.10
CA HIS A 76 16.31 8.04 -1.15
C HIS A 76 17.33 8.46 -2.22
N GLU A 77 18.42 9.16 -1.85
CA GLU A 77 19.54 9.45 -2.75
C GLU A 77 20.30 8.19 -3.20
N GLN A 78 20.35 7.15 -2.37
CA GLN A 78 20.99 5.87 -2.73
C GLN A 78 20.15 5.06 -3.74
N LEU A 79 18.85 5.35 -3.84
CA LEU A 79 17.95 4.70 -4.79
C LEU A 79 17.82 5.56 -6.05
N ASN A 80 18.66 5.26 -7.04
CA ASN A 80 18.53 5.87 -8.36
C ASN A 80 17.39 5.19 -9.14
N PHE A 81 16.18 5.71 -8.98
CA PHE A 81 14.98 5.23 -9.67
C PHE A 81 15.01 5.47 -11.19
N THR A 82 15.80 6.43 -11.67
CA THR A 82 15.82 6.88 -13.08
C THR A 82 16.28 5.76 -14.03
N ASP A 83 17.13 4.86 -13.55
CA ASP A 83 17.71 3.78 -14.35
C ASP A 83 16.97 2.43 -14.19
N VAL A 84 15.89 2.41 -13.41
CA VAL A 84 15.13 1.17 -13.15
C VAL A 84 14.29 0.80 -14.37
N LYS A 85 14.52 -0.41 -14.89
CA LYS A 85 13.74 -1.00 -15.98
C LYS A 85 12.68 -1.94 -15.40
N THR A 86 11.43 -1.47 -15.32
CA THR A 86 10.29 -2.22 -14.74
C THR A 86 10.02 -3.55 -15.43
N THR A 87 10.34 -3.66 -16.73
CA THR A 87 10.18 -4.89 -17.53
C THR A 87 11.37 -5.86 -17.44
N CYS A 88 12.41 -5.52 -16.67
CA CYS A 88 13.61 -6.35 -16.50
C CYS A 88 13.68 -6.95 -15.09
N TYR A 89 13.61 -8.27 -15.00
CA TYR A 89 13.64 -8.99 -13.72
C TYR A 89 14.87 -8.65 -12.87
N ASP A 90 16.06 -8.65 -13.47
CA ASP A 90 17.31 -8.37 -12.74
C ASP A 90 17.36 -6.92 -12.25
N SER A 91 16.80 -5.98 -13.04
CA SER A 91 16.69 -4.57 -12.64
C SER A 91 15.76 -4.40 -11.44
N MET A 92 14.58 -5.03 -11.47
CA MET A 92 13.61 -4.96 -10.38
C MET A 92 14.07 -5.70 -9.13
N THR A 93 14.76 -6.84 -9.30
CA THR A 93 15.39 -7.58 -8.20
C THR A 93 16.42 -6.70 -7.49
N LYS A 94 17.31 -6.04 -8.24
CA LYS A 94 18.31 -5.12 -7.67
C LYS A 94 17.66 -3.98 -6.87
N LEU A 95 16.56 -3.42 -7.38
CA LEU A 95 15.80 -2.38 -6.65
C LEU A 95 15.24 -2.93 -5.33
N CYS A 96 14.55 -4.06 -5.37
CA CYS A 96 13.93 -4.68 -4.19
C CYS A 96 15.00 -5.07 -3.15
N ASP A 97 16.12 -5.64 -3.58
CA ASP A 97 17.23 -6.04 -2.72
C ASP A 97 17.83 -4.83 -2.00
N THR A 98 18.10 -3.77 -2.75
CA THR A 98 18.65 -2.52 -2.19
C THR A 98 17.69 -1.91 -1.16
N TYR A 99 16.39 -1.88 -1.48
CA TYR A 99 15.36 -1.42 -0.53
C TYR A 99 15.33 -2.29 0.74
N ASN A 100 15.27 -3.63 0.59
CA ASN A 100 15.17 -4.56 1.70
C ASN A 100 16.37 -4.46 2.64
N GLU A 101 17.58 -4.29 2.10
CA GLU A 101 18.79 -4.06 2.89
C GLU A 101 18.76 -2.74 3.66
N LEU A 102 18.24 -1.67 3.04
CA LEU A 102 18.13 -0.36 3.68
C LEU A 102 17.10 -0.37 4.81
N ILE A 103 15.90 -0.90 4.56
CA ILE A 103 14.86 -1.02 5.57
C ILE A 103 15.29 -1.95 6.71
N GLY A 104 15.94 -3.07 6.41
CA GLY A 104 16.48 -3.96 7.43
C GLY A 104 17.46 -3.25 8.36
N ARG A 105 18.36 -2.41 7.81
CA ARG A 105 19.30 -1.59 8.60
C ARG A 105 18.58 -0.54 9.46
N ILE A 106 17.58 0.15 8.90
CA ILE A 106 16.82 1.18 9.65
C ILE A 106 16.06 0.53 10.80
N ILE A 107 15.29 -0.53 10.53
CA ILE A 107 14.52 -1.25 11.57
C ILE A 107 15.43 -1.77 12.67
N ALA A 108 16.60 -2.33 12.32
CA ALA A 108 17.58 -2.78 13.32
C ALA A 108 18.06 -1.63 14.20
N GLY A 109 18.43 -0.49 13.61
CA GLY A 109 18.85 0.70 14.37
C GLY A 109 17.74 1.30 15.25
N GLU A 110 16.49 1.33 14.76
CA GLU A 110 15.33 1.77 15.53
C GLU A 110 15.03 0.83 16.72
N ARG A 111 15.23 -0.47 16.55
CA ARG A 111 15.07 -1.46 17.64
C ARG A 111 16.16 -1.32 18.68
N ASP A 112 17.41 -1.16 18.26
CA ASP A 112 18.55 -0.98 19.17
C ASP A 112 18.45 0.32 19.99
N SER A 113 17.88 1.38 19.39
CA SER A 113 17.65 2.67 20.04
C SER A 113 16.31 2.78 20.78
N GLY A 114 15.43 1.77 20.67
CA GLY A 114 14.11 1.74 21.31
C GLY A 114 13.09 2.71 20.69
N THR A 115 13.30 3.18 19.46
CA THR A 115 12.41 4.13 18.77
C THR A 115 11.45 3.48 17.78
N PHE A 116 11.58 2.18 17.49
CA PHE A 116 10.74 1.47 16.50
C PHE A 116 9.24 1.65 16.75
N GLU A 117 8.78 1.40 17.98
CA GLU A 117 7.36 1.52 18.37
C GLU A 117 6.85 2.97 18.28
N GLN A 118 7.72 3.97 18.40
CA GLN A 118 7.33 5.38 18.36
C GLN A 118 6.90 5.82 16.96
N ARG A 119 7.40 5.13 15.91
CA ARG A 119 7.04 5.36 14.52
C ARG A 119 5.70 4.71 14.13
N LEU A 120 5.27 3.69 14.87
CA LEU A 120 4.03 2.98 14.57
C LEU A 120 2.80 3.76 15.06
N ASN A 121 1.62 3.30 14.63
CA ASN A 121 0.31 3.84 15.04
C ASN A 121 0.17 5.36 14.77
N LYS A 122 0.71 5.81 13.64
CA LYS A 122 0.54 7.18 13.14
C LYS A 122 -0.46 7.20 11.98
N THR A 123 -1.23 8.27 11.90
CA THR A 123 -2.09 8.54 10.75
C THR A 123 -1.23 8.81 9.53
N ALA A 124 -1.52 8.14 8.41
CA ALA A 124 -0.85 8.36 7.15
C ALA A 124 -1.06 9.81 6.66
N THR A 125 -0.07 10.36 5.94
CA THR A 125 -0.26 11.64 5.24
C THR A 125 -1.30 11.48 4.13
N LYS A 126 -1.91 12.59 3.68
CA LYS A 126 -2.88 12.55 2.57
C LYS A 126 -2.31 11.92 1.30
N GLY A 127 -1.03 12.11 1.02
CA GLY A 127 -0.37 11.48 -0.13
C GLY A 127 -0.20 9.97 0.03
N LEU A 128 0.33 9.55 1.19
CA LEU A 128 0.53 8.13 1.50
C LEU A 128 -0.81 7.37 1.53
N LEU A 129 -1.84 7.95 2.12
CA LEU A 129 -3.17 7.34 2.16
C LEU A 129 -3.77 7.18 0.76
N LYS A 130 -3.61 8.18 -0.13
CA LYS A 130 -4.04 8.08 -1.53
C LYS A 130 -3.36 6.90 -2.24
N HIS A 131 -2.05 6.75 -2.02
CA HIS A 131 -1.27 5.63 -2.54
C HIS A 131 -1.77 4.29 -2.00
N ILE A 132 -1.93 4.14 -0.68
CA ILE A 132 -2.42 2.91 -0.05
C ILE A 132 -3.79 2.51 -0.60
N LEU A 133 -4.73 3.45 -0.70
CA LEU A 133 -6.08 3.16 -1.23
C LEU A 133 -6.03 2.75 -2.70
N GLN A 134 -5.16 3.37 -3.51
CA GLN A 134 -4.95 2.97 -4.89
C GLN A 134 -4.43 1.52 -4.99
N GLN A 135 -3.49 1.12 -4.12
CA GLN A 135 -2.99 -0.26 -4.08
C GLN A 135 -4.06 -1.26 -3.66
N VAL A 136 -4.87 -0.91 -2.67
CA VAL A 136 -6.02 -1.72 -2.23
C VAL A 136 -7.01 -1.90 -3.38
N TYR A 137 -7.33 -0.83 -4.12
CA TYR A 137 -8.21 -0.90 -5.29
C TYR A 137 -7.63 -1.83 -6.36
N ASN A 138 -6.38 -1.62 -6.76
CA ASN A 138 -5.74 -2.42 -7.81
C ASN A 138 -5.58 -3.90 -7.44
N GLY A 139 -5.44 -4.21 -6.15
CA GLY A 139 -5.35 -5.58 -5.65
C GLY A 139 -6.71 -6.24 -5.38
N SER A 140 -7.81 -5.49 -5.39
CA SER A 140 -9.15 -5.98 -5.04
C SER A 140 -10.14 -5.95 -6.22
N VAL A 141 -9.94 -5.07 -7.19
CA VAL A 141 -10.81 -4.89 -8.35
C VAL A 141 -10.13 -5.48 -9.60
N ASP A 142 -10.49 -6.72 -9.91
CA ASP A 142 -9.93 -7.43 -11.07
C ASP A 142 -10.45 -6.92 -12.42
N ASP A 143 -11.69 -6.43 -12.45
CA ASP A 143 -12.40 -6.04 -13.67
C ASP A 143 -13.20 -4.73 -13.46
N PRO A 144 -12.55 -3.57 -13.64
CA PRO A 144 -13.19 -2.27 -13.47
C PRO A 144 -14.39 -2.04 -14.38
N ASP A 145 -14.44 -2.71 -15.55
CA ASP A 145 -15.53 -2.55 -16.51
C ASP A 145 -16.85 -3.14 -15.98
N LYS A 146 -16.82 -4.02 -14.98
CA LYS A 146 -18.02 -4.51 -14.29
C LYS A 146 -18.63 -3.48 -13.34
N LEU A 147 -17.84 -2.53 -12.85
CA LEU A 147 -18.32 -1.42 -12.02
C LEU A 147 -19.10 -0.41 -12.89
N ASN A 148 -18.63 -0.19 -14.12
CA ASN A 148 -19.23 0.77 -15.05
C ASN A 148 -20.54 0.30 -15.74
N GLN A 149 -21.18 -0.78 -15.30
CA GLN A 149 -22.42 -1.29 -15.92
C GLN A 149 -23.67 -0.68 -15.26
N TYR A 150 -23.94 0.60 -15.54
CA TYR A 150 -25.19 1.23 -15.16
C TYR A 150 -26.10 1.52 -16.37
N GLU A 151 -27.40 1.35 -16.16
CA GLU A 151 -28.41 1.91 -17.07
C GLU A 151 -28.37 3.44 -16.96
N PRO A 152 -28.25 4.19 -18.07
CA PRO A 152 -28.42 5.63 -18.04
C PRO A 152 -29.75 5.99 -17.35
N PHE A 153 -29.70 6.88 -16.35
CA PHE A 153 -30.84 7.34 -15.55
C PHE A 153 -31.35 6.41 -14.41
N SER A 154 -30.59 5.39 -13.99
CA SER A 154 -30.85 4.72 -12.70
C SER A 154 -30.09 5.41 -11.54
N PRO A 155 -30.47 5.17 -10.26
CA PRO A 155 -29.71 5.65 -9.09
C PRO A 155 -28.30 5.04 -8.94
N GLU A 156 -27.88 4.17 -9.86
CA GLU A 156 -26.69 3.30 -9.77
C GLU A 156 -25.49 3.88 -10.54
N VAL A 157 -25.42 5.20 -10.70
CA VAL A 157 -24.30 5.84 -11.40
C VAL A 157 -23.09 5.90 -10.47
N TYR A 158 -22.10 5.06 -10.74
CA TYR A 158 -20.76 5.12 -10.14
C TYR A 158 -20.04 6.40 -10.56
N GLY A 159 -20.32 7.48 -9.83
CA GLY A 159 -19.42 8.62 -9.79
C GLY A 159 -18.44 8.35 -8.68
N GLU A 160 -17.23 7.85 -8.99
CA GLU A 160 -16.18 7.74 -7.98
C GLU A 160 -16.03 9.09 -7.29
N THR A 161 -16.37 9.14 -6.01
CA THR A 161 -16.17 10.34 -5.21
C THR A 161 -14.66 10.54 -5.14
N SER A 162 -14.17 11.60 -5.79
CA SER A 162 -12.74 11.89 -5.86
C SER A 162 -12.10 11.89 -4.48
N TYR A 163 -10.96 11.21 -4.32
CA TYR A 163 -10.16 11.22 -3.10
C TYR A 163 -9.97 12.64 -2.53
N ASP A 164 -9.72 13.60 -3.42
CA ASP A 164 -9.46 14.99 -3.05
C ASP A 164 -10.75 15.68 -2.54
N LEU A 165 -11.93 15.29 -3.04
CA LEU A 165 -13.22 15.77 -2.54
C LEU A 165 -13.50 15.23 -1.12
N VAL A 166 -13.23 13.96 -0.86
CA VAL A 166 -13.37 13.38 0.49
C VAL A 166 -12.41 14.07 1.47
N CYS A 167 -11.17 14.35 1.05
CA CYS A 167 -10.24 15.15 1.85
C CYS A 167 -10.81 16.55 2.17
N GLN A 168 -11.39 17.23 1.18
CA GLN A 168 -12.03 18.54 1.41
C GLN A 168 -13.22 18.45 2.35
N MET A 169 -14.01 17.38 2.27
CA MET A 169 -15.10 17.13 3.20
C MET A 169 -14.57 16.99 4.62
N ILE A 170 -13.60 16.09 4.84
CA ILE A 170 -12.95 15.86 6.14
C ILE A 170 -12.41 17.17 6.72
N ASP A 171 -11.76 18.01 5.90
CA ASP A 171 -11.20 19.29 6.36
C ASP A 171 -12.26 20.33 6.77
N GLN A 172 -13.53 20.16 6.33
CA GLN A 172 -14.62 21.10 6.58
C GLN A 172 -15.55 20.68 7.72
N ILE A 173 -15.48 19.43 8.19
CA ILE A 173 -16.32 18.90 9.25
C ILE A 173 -15.51 18.66 10.52
N ASP A 174 -16.07 19.03 11.68
CA ASP A 174 -15.46 18.75 12.97
C ASP A 174 -15.84 17.33 13.41
N ILE A 175 -14.92 16.40 13.22
CA ILE A 175 -15.12 14.96 13.51
C ILE A 175 -14.53 14.64 14.87
N SER A 176 -15.36 14.10 15.74
CA SER A 176 -14.98 13.62 17.07
C SER A 176 -14.86 12.09 17.12
N PRO A 177 -14.13 11.55 18.12
CA PRO A 177 -14.06 10.11 18.33
C PRO A 177 -15.35 9.42 18.75
N GLU A 178 -16.43 10.17 19.01
CA GLU A 178 -17.75 9.60 19.29
C GLU A 178 -18.64 9.53 18.05
N ASP A 179 -18.23 10.15 16.95
CA ASP A 179 -19.01 10.18 15.72
C ASP A 179 -19.00 8.83 15.00
N VAL A 180 -20.13 8.55 14.35
CA VAL A 180 -20.32 7.38 13.50
C VAL A 180 -20.49 7.86 12.06
N PHE A 181 -19.60 7.42 11.17
CA PHE A 181 -19.69 7.68 9.75
C PHE A 181 -20.43 6.54 9.06
N ILE A 182 -21.37 6.87 8.17
CA ILE A 182 -22.14 5.90 7.38
C ILE A 182 -22.16 6.37 5.93
N ASP A 183 -21.71 5.51 5.02
CA ASP A 183 -21.80 5.66 3.58
C ASP A 183 -22.90 4.75 3.02
N LEU A 184 -23.91 5.36 2.40
CA LEU A 184 -25.09 4.67 1.86
C LEU A 184 -24.98 4.60 0.33
N GLY A 185 -24.82 3.40 -0.21
CA GLY A 185 -24.39 3.20 -1.60
C GLY A 185 -22.86 3.32 -1.71
N SER A 186 -22.15 2.60 -0.82
CA SER A 186 -20.71 2.78 -0.63
C SER A 186 -19.84 2.24 -1.78
N GLY A 187 -20.43 1.55 -2.75
CA GLY A 187 -19.69 0.94 -3.85
C GLY A 187 -18.65 -0.05 -3.31
N VAL A 188 -17.42 0.04 -3.84
CA VAL A 188 -16.25 -0.73 -3.37
C VAL A 188 -15.72 -0.29 -1.99
N GLY A 189 -16.31 0.73 -1.37
CA GLY A 189 -16.00 1.16 0.00
C GLY A 189 -14.85 2.17 0.14
N GLN A 190 -14.40 2.79 -0.95
CA GLN A 190 -13.26 3.71 -0.95
C GLN A 190 -13.40 4.87 0.05
N VAL A 191 -14.59 5.48 0.14
CA VAL A 191 -14.86 6.61 1.05
C VAL A 191 -14.80 6.15 2.51
N VAL A 192 -15.38 4.97 2.80
CA VAL A 192 -15.36 4.36 4.14
C VAL A 192 -13.93 4.09 4.60
N LEU A 193 -13.10 3.52 3.72
CA LEU A 193 -11.69 3.24 4.01
C LEU A 193 -10.91 4.54 4.24
N GLN A 194 -11.12 5.57 3.41
CA GLN A 194 -10.48 6.87 3.58
C GLN A 194 -10.89 7.54 4.89
N MET A 195 -12.19 7.56 5.22
CA MET A 195 -12.70 8.13 6.48
C MET A 195 -12.12 7.41 7.70
N ALA A 196 -12.08 6.07 7.67
CA ALA A 196 -11.52 5.29 8.76
C ALA A 196 -10.02 5.52 8.96
N ALA A 197 -9.27 5.70 7.87
CA ALA A 197 -7.82 5.89 7.92
C ALA A 197 -7.39 7.34 8.20
N ALA A 198 -8.19 8.33 7.79
CA ALA A 198 -7.84 9.76 7.92
C ALA A 198 -8.37 10.41 9.20
N THR A 199 -9.34 9.78 9.87
CA THR A 199 -10.05 10.35 11.02
C THR A 199 -9.99 9.43 12.23
N HIS A 200 -10.50 9.91 13.37
CA HIS A 200 -10.61 9.11 14.60
C HIS A 200 -12.06 8.78 14.96
N THR A 201 -12.99 8.76 13.99
CA THR A 201 -14.38 8.35 14.22
C THR A 201 -14.47 7.03 14.96
N LYS A 202 -15.52 6.88 15.76
CA LYS A 202 -15.79 5.65 16.51
C LYS A 202 -15.91 4.44 15.60
N ILE A 203 -16.69 4.58 14.52
CA ILE A 203 -17.00 3.53 13.55
C ILE A 203 -17.26 4.20 12.19
N CYS A 204 -16.72 3.59 11.12
CA CYS A 204 -17.10 3.85 9.73
C CYS A 204 -17.83 2.64 9.16
N LEU A 205 -19.02 2.85 8.58
CA LEU A 205 -19.83 1.80 7.96
C LEU A 205 -20.09 2.12 6.49
N GLY A 206 -19.96 1.11 5.63
CA GLY A 206 -20.42 1.15 4.25
C GLY A 206 -21.56 0.18 4.04
N ILE A 207 -22.62 0.61 3.36
CA ILE A 207 -23.74 -0.24 2.97
C ILE A 207 -23.88 -0.18 1.47
N GLU A 208 -23.60 -1.30 0.80
CA GLU A 208 -23.79 -1.48 -0.63
C GLU A 208 -24.84 -2.57 -0.87
N ARG A 209 -25.74 -2.33 -1.83
CA ARG A 209 -26.82 -3.23 -2.20
C ARG A 209 -26.42 -4.14 -3.37
N ALA A 210 -25.67 -3.62 -4.33
CA ALA A 210 -25.31 -4.33 -5.54
C ALA A 210 -24.30 -5.44 -5.25
N GLU A 211 -24.46 -6.58 -5.92
CA GLU A 211 -23.57 -7.75 -5.78
C GLU A 211 -22.20 -7.46 -6.39
N PHE A 212 -22.19 -6.82 -7.56
CA PHE A 212 -21.05 -6.10 -8.09
C PHE A 212 -21.33 -4.63 -7.83
N PRO A 213 -20.59 -3.99 -6.92
CA PRO A 213 -20.78 -2.58 -6.66
C PRO A 213 -20.64 -1.85 -7.99
N SER A 214 -21.73 -1.27 -8.48
CA SER A 214 -21.70 -0.44 -9.68
C SER A 214 -20.95 0.82 -9.33
#